data_AF-A0A1H2V2K4-F1
#
_entry.id   AF-A0A1H2V2K4-F1
#
_cell.length_a   1.000
_cell.length_b   1.000
_cell.length_c   1.000
_cell.angle_alpha   90.00
_cell.angle_beta   90.00
_cell.angle_gamma   90.00
#
_symmetry.space_group_name_H-M   'P 1'
#
loop_
_entity.id
_entity.type
_entity.pdbx_description
1 polymer ?
#
loop_
_entity_poly.entity_id
_entity_poly.type
_entity_poly.pdbx_seq_one_letter_code
_entity_poly.pdbx_strand_id
1 'polypeptide(L)'
;MLRLQQYERLIKVLVAHHSLSGPIHDLEQIRTARIDGAARKTLGSLVGELIGSYVVADEIRPPEDAMIESPETPDGFAIHMAVHLPVADFARVECELKELVDLRNNLVHHFIDQHNIGSVDGCRGAQDALVTAYSRIDQHLAQLQDWAEDMQKVRQAVAEAMQSQAVIDCFINGISSDGTVNWFAAGIVSALREAFEALVRDGWAPLAEAEKWITERHPEQLPTKYGCQSWRQVVHKAPDLELRYFVIDGERSAFYRPQTPPPKLR
;
A
#
# COMPACT_ATOMS: atom_id res chain seq x y z
N MET A 1 -0.09 27.05 21.50
CA MET A 1 -1.25 26.16 21.27
C MET A 1 -1.53 25.88 19.79
N LEU A 2 -1.72 26.89 18.93
CA LEU A 2 -2.01 26.64 17.49
C LEU A 2 -0.93 25.80 16.79
N ARG A 3 0.35 26.05 17.04
CA ARG A 3 1.46 25.24 16.49
C ARG A 3 1.40 23.76 16.90
N LEU A 4 1.04 23.46 18.15
CA LEU A 4 0.83 22.08 18.62
C LEU A 4 -0.35 21.42 17.90
N GLN A 5 -1.43 22.15 17.66
CA GLN A 5 -2.57 21.62 16.90
C GLN A 5 -2.20 21.36 15.44
N GLN A 6 -1.38 22.22 14.83
CA GLN A 6 -0.84 22.00 13.49
C GLN A 6 0.04 20.75 13.44
N TYR A 7 0.93 20.58 14.44
CA TYR A 7 1.77 19.40 14.58
C TYR A 7 0.92 18.13 14.71
N GLU A 8 -0.05 18.13 15.64
CA GLU A 8 -0.94 16.99 15.86
C GLU A 8 -1.77 16.65 14.61
N ARG A 9 -2.25 17.65 13.88
CA ARG A 9 -2.97 17.43 12.62
C ARG A 9 -2.06 16.80 11.56
N LEU A 10 -0.81 17.23 11.46
CA LEU A 10 0.12 16.72 10.47
C LEU A 10 0.59 15.29 10.78
N ILE A 11 0.92 14.99 12.05
CA ILE A 11 1.33 13.63 12.44
C ILE A 11 0.18 12.63 12.25
N LYS A 12 -1.08 13.05 12.46
CA LYS A 12 -2.26 12.23 12.12
C LYS A 12 -2.30 11.85 10.64
N VAL A 13 -1.96 12.79 9.75
CA VAL A 13 -1.89 12.53 8.31
C VAL A 13 -0.78 11.52 8.01
N LEU A 14 0.43 11.70 8.54
CA LEU A 14 1.55 10.77 8.36
C LEU A 14 1.20 9.36 8.85
N VAL A 15 0.74 9.23 10.09
CA VAL A 15 0.36 7.95 10.69
C VAL A 15 -0.74 7.25 9.88
N ALA A 16 -1.76 7.99 9.44
CA ALA A 16 -2.84 7.40 8.64
C ALA A 16 -2.41 6.93 7.24
N HIS A 17 -1.34 7.49 6.67
CA HIS A 17 -1.02 7.31 5.25
C HIS A 17 0.33 6.64 4.95
N HIS A 18 1.20 6.45 5.94
CA HIS A 18 2.52 5.85 5.72
C HIS A 18 2.47 4.36 5.38
N SER A 19 1.38 3.67 5.74
CA SER A 19 1.22 2.25 5.47
C SER A 19 -0.23 1.91 5.15
N LEU A 20 -0.45 0.96 4.26
CA LEU A 20 -1.78 0.51 3.88
C LEU A 20 -1.65 -0.92 3.33
N SER A 21 -2.41 -1.85 3.87
CA SER A 21 -2.43 -3.23 3.39
C SER A 21 -3.80 -3.85 3.54
N GLY A 22 -4.12 -4.79 2.65
CA GLY A 22 -5.36 -5.55 2.68
C GLY A 22 -5.86 -5.91 1.29
N PRO A 23 -7.09 -6.43 1.17
CA PRO A 23 -7.70 -6.75 -0.12
C PRO A 23 -7.93 -5.48 -0.95
N ILE A 24 -7.63 -5.53 -2.26
CA ILE A 24 -7.80 -4.38 -3.16
C ILE A 24 -9.24 -3.84 -3.16
N HIS A 25 -10.24 -4.72 -3.05
CA HIS A 25 -11.65 -4.33 -3.05
C HIS A 25 -12.10 -3.58 -1.78
N ASP A 26 -11.34 -3.67 -0.68
CA ASP A 26 -11.61 -2.99 0.58
C ASP A 26 -10.74 -1.73 0.79
N LEU A 27 -9.91 -1.37 -0.21
CA LEU A 27 -8.91 -0.30 -0.13
C LEU A 27 -9.45 1.00 0.48
N GLU A 28 -10.58 1.49 -0.02
CA GLU A 28 -11.18 2.75 0.46
C GLU A 28 -11.70 2.60 1.91
N GLN A 29 -12.29 1.46 2.27
CA GLN A 29 -12.76 1.22 3.64
C GLN A 29 -11.60 1.17 4.63
N ILE A 30 -10.52 0.46 4.30
CA ILE A 30 -9.31 0.37 5.11
C ILE A 30 -8.68 1.75 5.28
N ARG A 31 -8.61 2.53 4.19
CA ARG A 31 -8.11 3.91 4.22
C ARG A 31 -8.93 4.80 5.14
N THR A 32 -10.25 4.80 5.02
CA THR A 32 -11.14 5.58 5.90
C THR A 32 -10.99 5.16 7.36
N ALA A 33 -10.96 3.86 7.64
CA ALA A 33 -10.76 3.35 8.99
C ALA A 33 -9.43 3.79 9.61
N ARG A 34 -8.34 3.83 8.82
CA ARG A 34 -7.04 4.35 9.27
C ARG A 34 -7.10 5.84 9.59
N ILE A 35 -7.72 6.64 8.73
CA ILE A 35 -7.88 8.09 8.94
C ILE A 35 -8.68 8.35 10.22
N ASP A 36 -9.80 7.67 10.41
CA ASP A 36 -10.65 7.78 11.60
C ASP A 36 -9.92 7.31 12.86
N GLY A 37 -9.16 6.22 12.75
CA GLY A 37 -8.33 5.68 13.83
C GLY A 37 -7.27 6.69 14.29
N ALA A 38 -6.53 7.28 13.35
CA ALA A 38 -5.53 8.30 13.65
C ALA A 38 -6.17 9.58 14.22
N ALA A 39 -7.34 10.00 13.71
CA ALA A 39 -8.02 11.20 14.17
C ALA A 39 -8.34 11.20 15.67
N ARG A 40 -8.65 10.02 16.23
CA ARG A 40 -9.02 9.80 17.63
C ARG A 40 -7.82 9.64 18.58
N LYS A 41 -6.61 9.45 18.06
CA LYS A 41 -5.40 9.24 18.88
C LYS A 41 -4.88 10.55 19.45
N THR A 42 -4.31 10.47 20.66
CA THR A 42 -3.59 11.57 21.31
C THR A 42 -2.19 11.72 20.72
N LEU A 43 -1.56 12.88 20.90
CA LEU A 43 -0.20 13.14 20.42
C LEU A 43 0.80 12.05 20.88
N GLY A 44 0.73 11.63 22.15
CA GLY A 44 1.61 10.57 22.67
C GLY A 44 1.41 9.23 21.98
N SER A 45 0.15 8.84 21.69
CA SER A 45 -0.14 7.62 20.93
C SER A 45 0.33 7.72 19.49
N LEU A 46 0.22 8.89 18.86
CA LEU A 46 0.66 9.13 17.50
C LEU A 46 2.19 9.07 17.38
N VAL A 47 2.90 9.66 18.34
CA VAL A 47 4.37 9.58 18.42
C VAL A 47 4.83 8.14 18.62
N GLY A 48 4.18 7.39 19.52
CA GLY A 48 4.52 5.99 19.76
C GLY A 48 4.29 5.09 18.54
N GLU A 49 3.29 5.39 17.72
CA GLU A 49 3.06 4.67 16.45
C GLU A 49 4.01 5.12 15.35
N LEU A 50 4.32 6.41 15.26
CA LEU A 50 5.27 6.95 14.27
C LEU A 50 6.66 6.31 14.43
N ILE A 51 7.10 6.13 15.68
CA ILE A 51 8.37 5.48 16.01
C ILE A 51 8.24 3.97 15.79
N GLY A 52 9.13 3.39 15.01
CA GLY A 52 9.17 1.96 14.71
C GLY A 52 8.30 1.54 13.53
N SER A 53 7.35 2.36 13.07
CA SER A 53 6.61 2.13 11.82
C SER A 53 7.05 3.08 10.70
N TYR A 54 7.01 4.39 10.95
CA TYR A 54 7.41 5.39 9.96
C TYR A 54 8.87 5.79 10.13
N VAL A 55 9.34 6.03 11.35
CA VAL A 55 10.76 6.31 11.63
C VAL A 55 11.41 5.03 12.14
N VAL A 56 12.41 4.52 11.42
CA VAL A 56 13.02 3.21 11.66
C VAL A 56 14.54 3.35 11.71
N ALA A 57 15.21 2.57 12.58
CA ALA A 57 16.67 2.53 12.65
C ALA A 57 17.27 1.63 11.56
N ASP A 58 18.38 2.06 10.95
CA ASP A 58 19.08 1.37 9.85
C ASP A 58 19.57 -0.04 10.19
N GLU A 59 19.76 -0.36 11.48
CA GLU A 59 20.20 -1.70 11.90
C GLU A 59 19.12 -2.77 11.77
N ILE A 60 17.88 -2.37 11.49
CA ILE A 60 16.85 -3.29 11.02
C ILE A 60 16.93 -3.30 9.50
N ARG A 61 17.90 -4.05 8.95
CA ARG A 61 17.64 -4.74 7.69
C ARG A 61 16.28 -5.39 7.92
N PRO A 62 15.22 -5.10 7.15
CA PRO A 62 14.02 -5.91 7.29
C PRO A 62 14.54 -7.34 7.20
N PRO A 63 14.24 -8.24 8.17
CA PRO A 63 14.61 -9.62 7.95
C PRO A 63 14.13 -9.95 6.55
N GLU A 64 14.90 -10.70 5.77
CA GLU A 64 14.42 -11.12 4.45
C GLU A 64 13.07 -11.88 4.59
N ASP A 65 12.71 -12.26 5.84
CA ASP A 65 11.41 -12.78 6.32
C ASP A 65 10.33 -11.73 6.74
N ALA A 66 10.63 -10.44 6.81
CA ALA A 66 9.64 -9.36 6.87
C ALA A 66 9.34 -8.84 5.45
N MET A 67 9.37 -9.74 4.46
CA MET A 67 8.29 -9.70 3.48
C MET A 67 7.01 -9.59 4.31
N ILE A 68 6.38 -8.41 4.28
CA ILE A 68 4.99 -8.22 4.70
C ILE A 68 4.30 -9.52 4.37
N GLU A 69 3.83 -10.26 5.38
CA GLU A 69 3.16 -11.55 5.19
C GLU A 69 2.36 -11.39 3.92
N SER A 70 2.81 -12.07 2.84
CA SER A 70 2.14 -11.93 1.56
C SER A 70 0.69 -12.19 1.91
N PRO A 71 -0.22 -11.26 1.61
CA PRO A 71 -1.57 -11.36 2.09
C PRO A 71 -2.00 -12.79 1.83
N GLU A 72 -2.43 -13.51 2.88
CA GLU A 72 -2.80 -14.93 2.75
C GLU A 72 -3.88 -15.11 1.65
N THR A 73 -4.50 -13.99 1.26
CA THR A 73 -5.31 -13.77 0.08
C THR A 73 -4.50 -13.44 -1.19
N PRO A 74 -4.69 -14.19 -2.29
CA PRO A 74 -4.05 -13.96 -3.60
C PRO A 74 -4.19 -12.54 -4.19
N ASP A 75 -5.13 -11.73 -3.68
CA ASP A 75 -5.50 -10.39 -4.21
C ASP A 75 -5.20 -9.24 -3.23
N GLY A 76 -4.34 -9.45 -2.23
CA GLY A 76 -3.99 -8.38 -1.31
C GLY A 76 -2.88 -7.48 -1.84
N PHE A 77 -2.92 -6.21 -1.44
CA PHE A 77 -1.85 -5.24 -1.69
C PHE A 77 -1.24 -4.80 -0.35
N ALA A 78 0.00 -4.31 -0.40
CA ALA A 78 0.61 -3.62 0.72
C ALA A 78 1.54 -2.51 0.23
N ILE A 79 1.42 -1.35 0.84
CA ILE A 79 2.31 -0.20 0.64
C ILE A 79 2.81 0.20 2.04
N HIS A 80 4.12 0.35 2.18
CA HIS A 80 4.76 0.81 3.40
C HIS A 80 5.85 1.83 3.04
N MET A 81 5.81 2.98 3.70
CA MET A 81 6.79 4.05 3.56
C MET A 81 7.39 4.32 4.93
N ALA A 82 8.72 4.40 4.99
CA ALA A 82 9.45 4.70 6.21
C ALA A 82 10.66 5.57 5.91
N VAL A 83 11.03 6.39 6.90
CA VAL A 83 12.28 7.12 7.01
C VAL A 83 13.25 6.26 7.81
N HIS A 84 14.34 5.90 7.15
CA HIS A 84 15.43 5.12 7.71
C HIS A 84 16.51 6.07 8.24
N LEU A 85 16.89 5.90 9.51
CA LEU A 85 17.87 6.74 10.20
C LEU A 85 18.98 5.89 10.82
N PRO A 86 20.23 6.39 10.86
CA PRO A 86 21.28 5.79 11.68
C PRO A 86 20.83 5.68 13.14
N VAL A 87 21.29 4.65 13.87
CA VAL A 87 20.85 4.36 15.25
C VAL A 87 20.98 5.56 16.18
N ALA A 88 22.08 6.32 16.07
CA ALA A 88 22.29 7.52 16.87
C ALA A 88 21.25 8.62 16.57
N ASP A 89 20.89 8.79 15.29
CA ASP A 89 19.88 9.75 14.86
C ASP A 89 18.48 9.30 15.24
N PHE A 90 18.18 8.00 15.12
CA PHE A 90 16.93 7.42 15.59
C PHE A 90 16.71 7.67 17.09
N ALA A 91 17.70 7.36 17.93
CA ALA A 91 17.60 7.57 19.37
C ALA A 91 17.42 9.05 19.74
N ARG A 92 18.09 9.95 19.00
CA ARG A 92 17.90 11.40 19.14
C ARG A 92 16.48 11.82 18.80
N VAL A 93 15.96 11.40 17.64
CA VAL A 93 14.60 11.72 17.19
C VAL A 93 13.55 11.16 18.15
N GLU A 94 13.74 9.93 18.64
CA GLU A 94 12.87 9.33 19.64
C GLU A 94 12.82 10.18 20.93
N CYS A 95 13.97 10.65 21.41
CA CYS A 95 14.04 11.52 22.58
C CYS A 95 13.33 12.85 22.33
N GLU A 96 13.62 13.50 21.20
CA GLU A 96 13.02 14.76 20.77
C GLU A 96 11.49 14.69 20.67
N LEU A 97 10.94 13.61 20.12
CA LEU A 97 9.49 13.41 20.03
C LEU A 97 8.84 13.16 21.39
N LYS A 98 9.51 12.44 22.30
CA LYS A 98 9.05 12.28 23.69
C LYS A 98 9.04 13.61 24.44
N GLU A 99 10.09 14.40 24.28
CA GLU A 99 10.17 15.75 24.85
C GLU A 99 9.04 16.67 24.36
N LEU A 100 8.62 16.55 23.10
CA LEU A 100 7.47 17.29 22.58
C LEU A 100 6.14 16.89 23.25
N VAL A 101 5.96 15.59 23.53
CA VAL A 101 4.78 15.10 24.26
C VAL A 101 4.76 15.65 25.69
N ASP A 102 5.91 15.62 26.37
CA ASP A 102 6.06 16.16 27.71
C ASP A 102 5.86 17.67 27.75
N LEU A 103 6.39 18.40 26.75
CA LEU A 103 6.18 19.83 26.59
C LEU A 103 4.69 20.16 26.43
N ARG A 104 3.97 19.41 25.59
CA ARG A 104 2.51 19.57 25.42
C ARG A 104 1.79 19.31 26.74
N ASN A 105 2.14 18.25 27.45
CA ASN A 105 1.48 17.90 28.70
C ASN A 105 1.74 18.93 29.80
N ASN A 106 2.97 19.43 29.92
CA ASN A 106 3.31 20.50 30.83
C ASN A 106 2.49 21.77 30.52
N LEU A 107 2.50 22.22 29.26
CA LEU A 107 1.77 23.43 28.83
C LEU A 107 0.26 23.35 29.13
N VAL A 108 -0.35 22.16 29.01
CA VAL A 108 -1.80 21.97 29.18
C VAL A 108 -2.17 21.70 30.63
N HIS A 109 -1.36 20.95 31.37
CA HIS A 109 -1.75 20.40 32.67
C HIS A 109 -1.00 20.98 33.87
N HIS A 110 0.20 21.55 33.68
CA HIS A 110 1.07 21.95 34.78
C HIS A 110 1.55 23.41 34.71
N PHE A 111 1.31 24.10 33.60
CA PHE A 111 1.86 25.43 33.36
C PHE A 111 1.48 26.46 34.43
N ILE A 112 0.21 26.48 34.87
CA ILE A 112 -0.28 27.43 35.88
C ILE A 112 0.26 27.10 37.27
N ASP A 113 0.51 25.82 37.56
CA ASP A 113 1.06 25.39 38.85
C ASP A 113 2.55 25.77 38.97
N GLN A 114 3.26 25.85 37.84
CA GLN A 114 4.69 26.14 37.78
C GLN A 114 5.02 27.64 37.80
N HIS A 115 4.06 28.50 37.44
CA HIS A 115 4.28 29.94 37.34
C HIS A 115 3.28 30.73 38.18
N ASN A 116 3.77 31.58 39.08
CA ASN A 116 2.92 32.49 39.85
C ASN A 116 2.39 33.65 38.98
N ILE A 117 1.29 33.42 38.29
CA ILE A 117 0.62 34.41 37.42
C ILE A 117 0.06 35.61 38.21
N GLY A 118 -0.02 35.52 39.55
CA GLY A 118 -0.40 36.63 40.41
C GLY A 118 0.71 37.67 40.63
N SER A 119 1.93 37.44 40.14
CA SER A 119 3.10 38.30 40.34
C SER A 119 3.71 38.77 39.02
N VAL A 120 4.28 39.98 39.00
CA VAL A 120 4.94 40.52 37.79
C VAL A 120 6.13 39.65 37.36
N ASP A 121 6.96 39.20 38.31
CA ASP A 121 8.11 38.36 38.02
C ASP A 121 7.69 36.95 37.55
N GLY A 122 6.64 36.39 38.16
CA GLY A 122 6.07 35.11 37.71
C GLY A 122 5.45 35.18 36.31
N CYS A 123 4.79 36.29 35.97
CA CYS A 123 4.31 36.54 34.60
C CYS A 123 5.45 36.68 33.59
N ARG A 124 6.57 37.31 33.98
CA ARG A 124 7.76 37.39 33.11
C ARG A 124 8.38 36.02 32.88
N GLY A 125 8.55 35.22 33.93
CA GLY A 125 9.04 33.85 33.81
C GLY A 125 8.10 32.96 32.97
N ALA A 126 6.79 33.11 33.12
CA ALA A 126 5.79 32.42 32.31
C ALA A 126 5.90 32.82 30.82
N GLN A 127 6.09 34.10 30.53
CA GLN A 127 6.28 34.59 29.17
C GLN A 127 7.55 33.98 28.53
N ASP A 128 8.68 33.99 29.23
CA ASP A 128 9.94 33.43 28.74
C ASP A 128 9.83 31.91 28.48
N ALA A 129 9.14 31.20 29.38
CA ALA A 129 8.86 29.78 29.22
C ALA A 129 7.97 29.51 27.99
N LEU A 130 6.92 30.31 27.76
CA LEU A 130 6.06 30.19 26.58
C LEU A 130 6.78 30.48 25.27
N VAL A 131 7.66 31.48 25.25
CA VAL A 131 8.50 31.79 24.07
C VAL A 131 9.44 30.63 23.77
N THR A 132 10.09 30.08 24.80
CA THR A 132 10.97 28.91 24.64
C THR A 132 10.20 27.69 24.14
N ALA A 133 9.04 27.41 24.72
CA ALA A 133 8.16 26.32 24.29
C ALA A 133 7.70 26.51 22.84
N TYR A 134 7.28 27.72 22.47
CA TYR A 134 6.87 28.04 21.10
C TYR A 134 7.98 27.73 20.09
N SER A 135 9.20 28.20 20.34
CA SER A 135 10.33 27.95 19.43
C SER A 135 10.64 26.47 19.26
N ARG A 136 10.57 25.67 20.33
CA ARG A 136 10.75 24.21 20.26
C ARG A 136 9.66 23.54 19.43
N ILE A 137 8.39 23.92 19.65
CA ILE A 137 7.27 23.37 18.87
C ILE A 137 7.40 23.72 17.39
N ASP A 138 7.80 24.96 17.08
CA ASP A 138 7.98 25.43 15.70
C ASP A 138 9.08 24.65 14.98
N GLN A 139 10.19 24.36 15.67
CA GLN A 139 11.27 23.51 15.14
C GLN A 139 10.79 22.08 14.83
N HIS A 140 10.09 21.42 15.77
CA HIS A 140 9.55 20.09 15.52
C HIS A 140 8.49 20.09 14.40
N LEU A 141 7.69 21.15 14.30
CA LEU A 141 6.73 21.29 13.23
C LEU A 141 7.41 21.39 11.86
N ALA A 142 8.50 22.16 11.74
CA ALA A 142 9.27 22.26 10.52
C ALA A 142 9.83 20.89 10.09
N GLN A 143 10.44 20.15 11.01
CA GLN A 143 10.93 18.79 10.75
C GLN A 143 9.81 17.84 10.28
N LEU A 144 8.64 17.91 10.92
CA LEU A 144 7.49 17.10 10.54
C LEU A 144 6.93 17.49 9.16
N GLN A 145 7.01 18.77 8.79
CA GLN A 145 6.64 19.27 7.47
C GLN A 145 7.57 18.73 6.39
N ASP A 146 8.87 18.71 6.63
CA ASP A 146 9.85 18.13 5.69
C ASP A 146 9.52 16.64 5.44
N TRP A 147 9.28 15.87 6.50
CA TRP A 147 8.89 14.46 6.36
C TRP A 147 7.56 14.27 5.61
N ALA A 148 6.58 15.14 5.85
CA ALA A 148 5.30 15.07 5.16
C ALA A 148 5.44 15.43 3.68
N GLU A 149 6.29 16.39 3.33
CA GLU A 149 6.59 16.75 1.95
C GLU A 149 7.29 15.60 1.23
N ASP A 150 8.28 14.98 1.85
CA ASP A 150 8.99 13.84 1.28
C ASP A 150 8.09 12.62 1.08
N MET A 151 7.23 12.29 2.06
CA MET A 151 6.22 11.24 1.90
C MET A 151 5.30 11.55 0.71
N GLN A 152 4.86 12.80 0.56
CA GLN A 152 4.00 13.18 -0.55
C GLN A 152 4.71 13.04 -1.91
N LYS A 153 5.99 13.42 -2.01
CA LYS A 153 6.81 13.21 -3.21
C LYS A 153 6.94 11.72 -3.55
N VAL A 154 7.22 10.88 -2.56
CA VAL A 154 7.30 9.42 -2.75
C VAL A 154 5.96 8.86 -3.24
N ARG A 155 4.84 9.25 -2.61
CA ARG A 155 3.50 8.82 -3.04
C ARG A 155 3.19 9.22 -4.48
N GLN A 156 3.55 10.44 -4.87
CA GLN A 156 3.37 10.93 -6.23
C GLN A 156 4.19 10.10 -7.24
N ALA A 157 5.47 9.86 -6.93
CA ALA A 157 6.34 9.03 -7.77
C ALA A 157 5.84 7.58 -7.90
N VAL A 158 5.35 6.99 -6.80
CA VAL A 158 4.75 5.64 -6.83
C VAL A 158 3.48 5.62 -7.67
N ALA A 159 2.60 6.62 -7.52
CA ALA A 159 1.38 6.73 -8.34
C ALA A 159 1.70 6.84 -9.83
N GLU A 160 2.70 7.63 -10.20
CA GLU A 160 3.18 7.75 -11.59
C GLU A 160 3.80 6.44 -12.09
N ALA A 161 4.61 5.77 -11.27
CA ALA A 161 5.19 4.47 -11.60
C ALA A 161 4.11 3.39 -11.80
N MET A 162 3.05 3.37 -10.99
CA MET A 162 1.93 2.43 -11.12
C MET A 162 1.14 2.60 -12.41
N GLN A 163 1.18 3.78 -13.02
CA GLN A 163 0.57 4.04 -14.32
C GLN A 163 1.49 3.69 -15.49
N SER A 164 2.75 3.34 -15.24
CA SER A 164 3.69 2.98 -16.29
C SER A 164 3.35 1.63 -16.91
N GLN A 165 3.57 1.51 -18.22
CA GLN A 165 3.31 0.28 -18.95
C GLN A 165 4.10 -0.91 -18.40
N ALA A 166 5.33 -0.68 -17.94
CA ALA A 166 6.17 -1.73 -17.36
C ALA A 166 5.58 -2.34 -16.08
N VAL A 167 4.96 -1.51 -15.22
CA VAL A 167 4.31 -1.97 -14.00
C VAL A 167 2.99 -2.67 -14.32
N ILE A 168 2.19 -2.11 -15.24
CA ILE A 168 0.98 -2.78 -15.75
C ILE A 168 1.32 -4.14 -16.34
N ASP A 169 2.37 -4.22 -17.15
CA ASP A 169 2.80 -5.47 -17.77
C ASP A 169 3.23 -6.49 -16.73
N CYS A 170 4.02 -6.10 -15.74
CA CYS A 170 4.46 -6.98 -14.67
C CYS A 170 3.32 -7.47 -13.78
N PHE A 171 2.48 -6.56 -13.26
CA PHE A 171 1.47 -6.87 -12.24
C PHE A 171 0.13 -7.34 -12.79
N ILE A 172 -0.31 -6.79 -13.94
CA ILE A 172 -1.61 -7.14 -14.54
C ILE A 172 -1.43 -8.18 -15.62
N ASN A 173 -0.45 -8.01 -16.50
CA ASN A 173 -0.24 -8.92 -17.62
C ASN A 173 0.71 -10.08 -17.26
N GLY A 174 1.40 -10.07 -16.11
CA GLY A 174 2.38 -11.10 -15.77
C GLY A 174 3.56 -11.17 -16.75
N ILE A 175 3.89 -10.08 -17.43
CA ILE A 175 4.97 -9.96 -18.40
C ILE A 175 6.13 -9.22 -17.74
N SER A 176 7.26 -9.92 -17.61
CA SER A 176 8.49 -9.36 -17.05
C SER A 176 9.15 -8.38 -18.03
N SER A 177 10.07 -7.55 -17.52
CA SER A 177 10.77 -6.53 -18.33
C SER A 177 11.63 -7.10 -19.46
N ASP A 178 12.02 -8.38 -19.37
CA ASP A 178 12.73 -9.13 -20.42
C ASP A 178 11.76 -9.76 -21.46
N GLY A 179 10.45 -9.58 -21.30
CA GLY A 179 9.40 -10.15 -22.15
C GLY A 179 8.95 -11.56 -21.73
N THR A 180 9.49 -12.12 -20.65
CA THR A 180 9.09 -13.44 -20.14
C THR A 180 7.69 -13.37 -19.54
N VAL A 181 6.81 -14.31 -19.92
CA VAL A 181 5.42 -14.37 -19.44
C VAL A 181 5.29 -15.39 -18.31
N ASN A 182 4.81 -14.94 -17.14
CA ASN A 182 4.31 -15.81 -16.09
C ASN A 182 2.86 -16.21 -16.39
N TRP A 183 2.68 -17.33 -17.08
CA TRP A 183 1.36 -17.81 -17.51
C TRP A 183 0.38 -18.10 -16.38
N PHE A 184 0.84 -18.33 -15.15
CA PHE A 184 -0.05 -18.57 -14.01
C PHE A 184 -0.80 -17.29 -13.57
N ALA A 185 -0.07 -16.17 -13.61
CA ALA A 185 -0.53 -14.85 -13.20
C ALA A 185 -0.87 -13.92 -14.38
N ALA A 186 -0.76 -14.41 -15.62
CA ALA A 186 -1.01 -13.63 -16.82
C ALA A 186 -2.48 -13.22 -16.92
N GLY A 187 -2.75 -11.92 -17.06
CA GLY A 187 -4.11 -11.38 -17.17
C GLY A 187 -4.95 -12.04 -18.25
N ILE A 188 -4.35 -12.43 -19.38
CA ILE A 188 -5.06 -13.15 -20.47
C ILE A 188 -5.51 -14.56 -20.05
N VAL A 189 -4.79 -15.22 -19.15
CA VAL A 189 -5.16 -16.53 -18.61
C VAL A 189 -6.24 -16.37 -17.54
N SER A 190 -6.18 -15.33 -16.71
CA SER A 190 -7.27 -14.96 -15.79
C SER A 190 -8.56 -14.66 -16.54
N ALA A 191 -8.51 -13.85 -17.61
CA ALA A 191 -9.67 -13.57 -18.46
C ALA A 191 -10.26 -14.84 -19.10
N LEU A 192 -9.41 -15.82 -19.47
CA LEU A 192 -9.87 -17.13 -19.95
C LEU A 192 -10.57 -17.95 -18.85
N ARG A 193 -10.11 -17.87 -17.60
CA ARG A 193 -10.76 -18.53 -16.46
C ARG A 193 -12.13 -17.90 -16.18
N GLU A 194 -12.22 -16.57 -16.16
CA GLU A 194 -13.50 -15.86 -16.00
C GLU A 194 -14.49 -16.17 -17.12
N ALA A 195 -14.03 -16.15 -18.38
CA ALA A 195 -14.84 -16.52 -19.52
C ALA A 195 -15.31 -17.98 -19.46
N PHE A 196 -14.47 -18.88 -18.92
CA PHE A 196 -14.85 -20.28 -18.74
C PHE A 196 -15.98 -20.41 -17.73
N GLU A 197 -15.88 -19.75 -16.57
CA GLU A 197 -16.94 -19.77 -15.55
C GLU A 197 -18.27 -19.26 -16.10
N ALA A 198 -18.24 -18.26 -16.99
CA ALA A 198 -19.44 -17.71 -17.62
C ALA A 198 -20.05 -18.60 -18.72
N LEU A 199 -19.24 -19.42 -19.41
CA LEU A 199 -19.63 -20.10 -20.66
C LEU A 199 -19.60 -21.62 -20.59
N VAL A 200 -19.14 -22.21 -19.48
CA VAL A 200 -18.97 -23.66 -19.36
C VAL A 200 -20.28 -24.42 -19.60
N ARG A 201 -20.20 -25.44 -20.45
CA ARG A 201 -21.26 -26.43 -20.69
C ARG A 201 -20.63 -27.81 -20.73
N ASP A 202 -21.16 -28.75 -19.95
CA ASP A 202 -20.62 -30.11 -19.84
C ASP A 202 -19.11 -30.16 -19.53
N GLY A 203 -18.63 -29.20 -18.72
CA GLY A 203 -17.24 -29.13 -18.27
C GLY A 203 -16.24 -28.57 -19.30
N TRP A 204 -16.72 -28.03 -20.43
CA TRP A 204 -15.91 -27.38 -21.46
C TRP A 204 -16.52 -26.05 -21.88
N ALA A 205 -15.70 -25.06 -22.25
CA ALA A 205 -16.16 -23.81 -22.84
C ALA A 205 -15.71 -23.70 -24.31
N PRO A 206 -16.58 -23.27 -25.23
CA PRO A 206 -16.18 -22.99 -26.61
C PRO A 206 -15.19 -21.82 -26.66
N LEU A 207 -14.00 -22.04 -27.22
CA LEU A 207 -12.95 -21.02 -27.24
C LEU A 207 -13.34 -19.79 -28.06
N ALA A 208 -14.11 -19.97 -29.13
CA ALA A 208 -14.59 -18.87 -29.98
C ALA A 208 -15.63 -17.98 -29.26
N GLU A 209 -16.44 -18.54 -28.36
CA GLU A 209 -17.36 -17.77 -27.52
C GLU A 209 -16.60 -17.04 -26.41
N ALA A 210 -15.60 -17.69 -25.80
CA ALA A 210 -14.73 -17.06 -24.83
C ALA A 210 -13.93 -15.88 -25.42
N GLU A 211 -13.39 -16.02 -26.63
CA GLU A 211 -12.73 -14.92 -27.34
C GLU A 211 -13.63 -13.69 -27.48
N LYS A 212 -14.89 -13.89 -27.89
CA LYS A 212 -15.87 -12.79 -27.99
C LYS A 212 -16.17 -12.18 -26.62
N TRP A 213 -16.41 -13.02 -25.61
CA TRP A 213 -16.68 -12.59 -24.25
C TRP A 213 -15.54 -11.75 -23.66
N ILE A 214 -14.29 -12.17 -23.89
CA ILE A 214 -13.09 -11.46 -23.43
C ILE A 214 -12.91 -10.16 -24.21
N THR A 215 -13.11 -10.16 -25.53
CA THR A 215 -12.99 -8.94 -26.34
C THR A 215 -13.97 -7.85 -25.89
N GLU A 216 -15.16 -8.24 -25.42
CA GLU A 216 -16.16 -7.30 -24.91
C GLU A 216 -15.81 -6.73 -23.53
N ARG A 217 -15.14 -7.49 -22.66
CA ARG A 217 -14.94 -7.15 -21.23
C ARG A 217 -13.51 -6.74 -20.87
N HIS A 218 -12.53 -7.31 -21.55
CA HIS A 218 -11.10 -7.10 -21.37
C HIS A 218 -10.43 -6.88 -22.74
N PRO A 219 -10.80 -5.81 -23.48
CA PRO A 219 -10.30 -5.55 -24.83
C PRO A 219 -8.76 -5.38 -24.89
N GLU A 220 -8.11 -5.10 -23.76
CA GLU A 220 -6.66 -5.00 -23.62
C GLU A 220 -5.93 -6.36 -23.60
N GLN A 221 -6.66 -7.47 -23.41
CA GLN A 221 -6.10 -8.82 -23.35
C GLN A 221 -6.04 -9.44 -24.74
N LEU A 222 -4.93 -9.22 -25.44
CA LEU A 222 -4.72 -9.68 -26.81
C LEU A 222 -3.60 -10.72 -26.87
N PRO A 223 -3.74 -11.84 -27.60
CA PRO A 223 -2.69 -12.85 -27.74
C PRO A 223 -1.33 -12.27 -28.18
N THR A 224 -1.35 -11.25 -29.04
CA THR A 224 -0.13 -10.59 -29.56
C THR A 224 0.70 -9.92 -28.47
N LYS A 225 0.06 -9.39 -27.43
CA LYS A 225 0.73 -8.81 -26.25
C LYS A 225 1.61 -9.85 -25.53
N TYR A 226 1.21 -11.12 -25.61
CA TYR A 226 1.89 -12.25 -24.96
C TYR A 226 2.75 -13.07 -25.96
N GLY A 227 3.09 -12.49 -27.11
CA GLY A 227 3.87 -13.19 -28.16
C GLY A 227 3.14 -14.40 -28.75
N CYS A 228 1.81 -14.38 -28.79
CA CYS A 228 0.97 -15.42 -29.36
C CYS A 228 0.21 -14.91 -30.59
N GLN A 229 0.04 -15.76 -31.59
CA GLN A 229 -0.67 -15.46 -32.83
C GLN A 229 -2.17 -15.77 -32.75
N SER A 230 -2.60 -16.54 -31.76
CA SER A 230 -4.01 -16.93 -31.57
C SER A 230 -4.33 -17.31 -30.13
N TRP A 231 -5.61 -17.26 -29.75
CA TRP A 231 -6.11 -17.76 -28.47
C TRP A 231 -5.80 -19.23 -28.23
N ARG A 232 -5.75 -20.05 -29.29
CA ARG A 232 -5.36 -21.47 -29.18
C ARG A 232 -3.91 -21.61 -28.70
N GLN A 233 -3.02 -20.74 -29.18
CA GLN A 233 -1.63 -20.73 -28.74
C GLN A 233 -1.50 -20.28 -27.28
N VAL A 234 -2.33 -19.34 -26.84
CA VAL A 234 -2.41 -18.91 -25.43
C VAL A 234 -2.79 -20.09 -24.53
N VAL A 235 -3.89 -20.78 -24.85
CA VAL A 235 -4.33 -21.97 -24.09
C VAL A 235 -3.27 -23.06 -24.09
N HIS A 236 -2.56 -23.25 -25.20
CA HIS A 236 -1.48 -24.24 -25.28
C HIS A 236 -0.25 -23.89 -24.44
N LYS A 237 0.08 -22.60 -24.29
CA LYS A 237 1.21 -22.14 -23.46
C LYS A 237 0.84 -22.03 -21.98
N ALA A 238 -0.44 -21.90 -21.65
CA ALA A 238 -0.92 -21.85 -20.27
C ALA A 238 -0.96 -23.27 -19.66
N PRO A 239 -0.12 -23.57 -18.64
CA PRO A 239 0.02 -24.93 -18.12
C PRO A 239 -1.26 -25.45 -17.44
N ASP A 240 -2.09 -24.56 -16.91
CA ASP A 240 -3.31 -24.91 -16.17
C ASP A 240 -4.56 -24.96 -17.04
N LEU A 241 -4.44 -24.84 -18.36
CA LEU A 241 -5.56 -24.97 -19.27
C LEU A 241 -5.37 -26.20 -20.16
N GLU A 242 -6.47 -26.87 -20.47
CA GLU A 242 -6.51 -27.99 -21.40
C GLU A 242 -7.29 -27.57 -22.65
N LEU A 243 -6.74 -27.84 -23.84
CA LEU A 243 -7.40 -27.61 -25.13
C LEU A 243 -7.83 -28.93 -25.76
N ARG A 244 -9.10 -29.03 -26.17
CA ARG A 244 -9.63 -30.15 -26.97
C ARG A 244 -10.42 -29.66 -28.16
N TYR A 245 -10.59 -30.55 -29.12
CA TYR A 245 -11.40 -30.30 -30.31
C TYR A 245 -12.60 -31.23 -30.32
N PHE A 246 -13.76 -30.65 -30.55
CA PHE A 246 -15.02 -31.37 -30.71
C PHE A 246 -15.58 -31.12 -32.11
N VAL A 247 -16.35 -32.07 -32.64
CA VAL A 247 -17.07 -31.88 -33.91
C VAL A 247 -18.51 -31.52 -33.55
N ILE A 248 -18.93 -30.32 -33.90
CA ILE A 248 -20.29 -29.82 -33.69
C ILE A 248 -20.82 -29.41 -35.05
N ASP A 249 -21.97 -29.94 -35.44
CA ASP A 249 -22.60 -29.70 -36.75
C ASP A 249 -21.68 -29.95 -37.95
N GLY A 250 -20.76 -30.92 -37.81
CA GLY A 250 -19.79 -31.29 -38.85
C GLY A 250 -18.53 -30.42 -38.89
N GLU A 251 -18.44 -29.36 -38.07
CA GLU A 251 -17.26 -28.51 -37.98
C GLU A 251 -16.42 -28.79 -36.73
N ARG A 252 -15.09 -28.75 -36.89
CA ARG A 252 -14.15 -28.96 -35.80
C ARG A 252 -13.97 -27.66 -35.01
N SER A 253 -14.53 -27.62 -33.81
CA SER A 253 -14.50 -26.48 -32.90
C SER A 253 -13.55 -26.71 -31.72
N ALA A 254 -12.84 -25.65 -31.32
CA ALA A 254 -11.89 -25.70 -30.21
C ALA A 254 -12.59 -25.36 -28.89
N PHE A 255 -12.33 -26.16 -27.87
CA PHE A 255 -12.89 -26.02 -26.53
C PHE A 255 -11.77 -26.08 -25.51
N TYR A 256 -11.95 -25.41 -24.38
CA TYR A 256 -10.96 -25.43 -23.32
C TYR A 256 -11.60 -25.60 -21.95
N ARG A 257 -10.80 -26.02 -20.98
CA ARG A 257 -11.16 -26.03 -19.56
C ARG A 257 -9.93 -25.81 -18.68
N PRO A 258 -10.09 -25.24 -17.48
CA PRO A 258 -9.06 -25.30 -16.45
C PRO A 258 -8.77 -26.74 -16.06
N GLN A 259 -7.49 -27.07 -15.91
CA GLN A 259 -7.05 -28.28 -15.25
C GLN A 259 -7.30 -28.11 -13.75
N THR A 260 -7.89 -29.12 -13.10
CA THR A 260 -7.96 -29.13 -11.64
C THR A 260 -6.54 -29.10 -11.12
N PRO A 261 -6.16 -28.18 -10.20
CA PRO A 261 -4.80 -28.14 -9.70
C PRO A 261 -4.46 -29.51 -9.10
N PRO A 262 -3.23 -30.03 -9.29
CA PRO A 262 -2.81 -31.22 -8.57
C PRO A 262 -2.99 -30.95 -7.06
N PRO A 263 -3.43 -31.94 -6.26
CA PRO A 263 -3.53 -31.76 -4.82
C PRO A 263 -2.15 -31.32 -4.32
N LYS A 264 -2.10 -30.14 -3.67
CA LYS A 264 -0.88 -29.66 -3.02
C LYS A 264 -0.45 -30.74 -2.04
N LEU A 265 0.68 -31.40 -2.32
CA LEU A 265 1.34 -32.25 -1.33
C LEU A 265 1.70 -31.35 -0.16
N ARG A 266 1.10 -31.68 0.99
CA ARG A 266 1.34 -31.04 2.29
C ARG A 266 2.81 -31.06 2.67
#